data_AF-A0A226EXC6-F1
#
_entry.id   AF-A0A226EXC6-F1
#
_cell.length_a   1.000
_cell.length_b   1.000
_cell.length_c   1.000
_cell.angle_alpha   90.00
_cell.angle_beta   90.00
_cell.angle_gamma   90.00
#
_symmetry.space_group_name_H-M   'P 1'
#
loop_
_entity.id
_entity.type
_entity.pdbx_description
1 polymer ?
#
loop_
_entity_poly.entity_id
_entity_poly.type
_entity_poly.pdbx_seq_one_letter_code
_entity_poly.pdbx_strand_id
1 'polypeptide(L)'
;MDPLFLAITRFRQRQFPEAISHCGEILRKNPLDQAAWSLKTRALTEQVRVDFLEIFDDGIAEAVFSEDTIATTARPGTSLRTPATSGGRLPTRDGPSPAIRPVTQSGRPVSGVLRPGSSSSARPGTSLDQALRSRATTARPISASTGRHVRLGTASMISSGDEDAAFINVSRLNLHKYGREDALAKPLFEYLFYVENDAKRALELATVGSRSTNVPSWWWEVQLALCWLRLGQPRTAEKHFRASLAIEAMLVGYLGLTKVYLKLDQPLAALESCGKGLERFPNDVSLIIEMARIQEGLGAMGASVKLYKDVLTQDASNIEAIACIGMHHFYTDQPEVALRFYRRLLQMGLYTAELFVNLGLCCFYSQQYDMTLNCFQRALHIAGNDTLPDVWYNLGQIAMGLSDTTWAAQCFRLAISCDNNHSEAYNNLGVLEARKGNHEGAVAFFKTASSLSPLMFEPLYNQAKIADSVGDLQNAYVIVQKALANYPEHADSKQLLQKLRVYFETM
;
A
#
# COMPACT_ATOMS: atom_id res chain seq x y z
N MET A 1 10.26 -46.26 -4.44
CA MET A 1 10.48 -45.18 -3.45
C MET A 1 9.22 -45.07 -2.62
N ASP A 2 9.35 -44.89 -1.30
CA ASP A 2 8.20 -44.69 -0.41
C ASP A 2 7.43 -43.41 -0.84
N PRO A 3 6.11 -43.50 -1.12
CA PRO A 3 5.33 -42.35 -1.58
C PRO A 3 5.30 -41.21 -0.55
N LEU A 4 5.34 -41.51 0.74
CA LEU A 4 5.33 -40.48 1.78
C LEU A 4 6.66 -39.72 1.80
N PHE A 5 7.78 -40.43 1.66
CA PHE A 5 9.10 -39.82 1.54
C PHE A 5 9.18 -38.90 0.31
N LEU A 6 8.66 -39.36 -0.84
CA LEU A 6 8.61 -38.54 -2.04
C LEU A 6 7.80 -37.26 -1.81
N ALA A 7 6.60 -37.35 -1.21
CA ALA A 7 5.79 -36.19 -0.88
C ALA A 7 6.50 -35.18 0.04
N ILE A 8 7.22 -35.67 1.07
CA ILE A 8 8.04 -34.82 1.95
C ILE A 8 9.15 -34.12 1.18
N THR A 9 9.85 -34.83 0.29
CA THR A 9 10.92 -34.22 -0.52
C THR A 9 10.40 -33.12 -1.44
N ARG A 10 9.25 -33.36 -2.10
CA ARG A 10 8.58 -32.35 -2.96
C ARG A 10 8.13 -31.13 -2.16
N PHE A 11 7.57 -31.35 -0.97
CA PHE A 11 7.20 -30.25 -0.06
C PHE A 11 8.41 -29.40 0.33
N ARG A 12 9.55 -30.04 0.69
CA ARG A 12 10.80 -29.32 1.01
C ARG A 12 11.37 -28.55 -0.18
N GLN A 13 11.16 -29.04 -1.41
CA GLN A 13 11.55 -28.37 -2.65
C GLN A 13 10.57 -27.25 -3.06
N ARG A 14 9.54 -26.94 -2.25
CA ARG A 14 8.45 -26.00 -2.57
C ARG A 14 7.65 -26.37 -3.82
N GLN A 15 7.66 -27.64 -4.20
CA GLN A 15 6.80 -28.20 -5.25
C GLN A 15 5.48 -28.64 -4.63
N PHE A 16 4.70 -27.66 -4.17
CA PHE A 16 3.42 -27.89 -3.48
C PHE A 16 2.38 -28.70 -4.27
N PRO A 17 2.12 -28.45 -5.58
CA PRO A 17 1.09 -29.20 -6.30
C PRO A 17 1.41 -30.70 -6.41
N GLU A 18 2.68 -31.05 -6.64
CA GLU A 18 3.14 -32.45 -6.68
C GLU A 18 3.01 -33.13 -5.31
N ALA A 19 3.37 -32.42 -4.22
CA ALA A 19 3.20 -32.93 -2.86
C ALA A 19 1.72 -33.18 -2.51
N ILE A 20 0.81 -32.29 -2.93
CA ILE A 20 -0.63 -32.42 -2.71
C ILE A 20 -1.19 -33.65 -3.44
N SER A 21 -0.77 -33.86 -4.70
CA SER A 21 -1.18 -35.01 -5.52
C SER A 21 -0.75 -36.33 -4.87
N HIS A 22 0.53 -36.46 -4.51
CA HIS A 22 1.05 -37.66 -3.86
C HIS A 22 0.38 -37.95 -2.51
N CYS A 23 0.13 -36.92 -1.68
CA CYS A 23 -0.64 -37.12 -0.45
C CYS A 23 -2.10 -37.50 -0.72
N GLY A 24 -2.71 -36.99 -1.79
CA GLY A 24 -4.03 -37.41 -2.24
C GLY A 24 -4.09 -38.90 -2.55
N GLU A 25 -3.10 -39.42 -3.28
CA GLU A 25 -3.00 -40.85 -3.59
C GLU A 25 -2.80 -41.71 -2.33
N ILE A 26 -1.97 -41.25 -1.39
CA ILE A 26 -1.75 -41.95 -0.10
C ILE A 26 -3.06 -42.01 0.70
N LEU A 27 -3.79 -40.91 0.80
CA LEU A 27 -5.04 -40.85 1.56
C LEU A 27 -6.18 -41.66 0.91
N ARG A 28 -6.19 -41.77 -0.42
CA ARG A 28 -7.12 -42.68 -1.14
C ARG A 28 -6.84 -44.14 -0.81
N LYS A 29 -5.55 -44.52 -0.67
CA LYS A 29 -5.14 -45.89 -0.31
C LYS A 29 -5.35 -46.18 1.18
N ASN A 30 -4.98 -45.22 2.04
CA ASN A 30 -5.02 -45.31 3.49
C ASN A 30 -5.68 -44.05 4.09
N PRO A 31 -7.00 -44.09 4.38
CA PRO A 31 -7.73 -42.91 4.85
C PRO A 31 -7.42 -42.48 6.29
N LEU A 32 -6.67 -43.30 7.04
CA LEU A 32 -6.32 -43.06 8.45
C LEU A 32 -4.91 -42.47 8.64
N ASP A 33 -4.16 -42.24 7.57
CA ASP A 33 -2.80 -41.73 7.66
C ASP A 33 -2.76 -40.23 8.01
N GLN A 34 -2.50 -39.95 9.29
CA GLN A 34 -2.39 -38.58 9.81
C GLN A 34 -1.18 -37.82 9.27
N ALA A 35 -0.09 -38.51 8.94
CA ALA A 35 1.13 -37.86 8.46
C ALA A 35 0.90 -37.30 7.05
N ALA A 36 0.34 -38.12 6.14
CA ALA A 36 -0.05 -37.66 4.81
C ALA A 36 -1.11 -36.56 4.85
N TRP A 37 -2.07 -36.65 5.79
CA TRP A 37 -3.09 -35.62 6.00
C TRP A 37 -2.49 -34.28 6.44
N SER A 38 -1.62 -34.29 7.47
CA SER A 38 -0.95 -33.09 7.97
C SER A 38 0.05 -32.48 6.98
N LEU A 39 0.60 -33.29 6.08
CA LEU A 39 1.46 -32.80 5.00
C LEU A 39 0.64 -32.14 3.91
N LYS A 40 -0.50 -32.72 3.55
CA LYS A 40 -1.43 -32.14 2.58
C LYS A 40 -2.01 -30.81 3.06
N THR A 41 -2.40 -30.70 4.34
CA THR A 41 -2.86 -29.41 4.90
C THR A 41 -1.78 -28.33 4.78
N ARG A 42 -0.54 -28.66 5.16
CA ARG A 42 0.61 -27.72 5.06
C ARG A 42 0.93 -27.33 3.61
N ALA A 43 0.87 -28.26 2.67
CA ALA A 43 1.13 -27.95 1.28
C ALA A 43 0.06 -27.01 0.70
N LEU A 44 -1.21 -27.23 1.06
CA LEU A 44 -2.31 -26.34 0.68
C LEU A 44 -2.18 -24.95 1.31
N THR A 45 -1.76 -24.87 2.58
CA THR A 45 -1.56 -23.58 3.24
C THR A 45 -0.40 -22.81 2.66
N GLU A 46 0.77 -23.43 2.50
CA GLU A 46 1.97 -22.76 2.00
C GLU A 46 1.83 -22.26 0.55
N GLN A 47 0.97 -22.88 -0.24
CA GLN A 47 0.64 -22.39 -1.58
C GLN A 47 -0.09 -21.03 -1.57
N VAL A 48 -0.89 -20.76 -0.53
CA VAL A 48 -1.74 -19.57 -0.41
C VAL A 48 -1.25 -18.61 0.69
N ARG A 49 -0.24 -19.03 1.47
CA ARG A 49 0.24 -18.30 2.65
C ARG A 49 0.74 -16.91 2.25
N VAL A 50 0.14 -15.91 2.88
CA VAL A 50 0.59 -14.51 2.87
C VAL A 50 1.02 -14.17 4.29
N ASP A 51 2.08 -13.37 4.45
CA ASP A 51 2.52 -12.98 5.78
C ASP A 51 1.48 -12.07 6.45
N PHE A 52 1.27 -12.25 7.75
CA PHE A 52 0.24 -11.52 8.50
C PHE A 52 0.50 -10.01 8.51
N LEU A 53 1.75 -9.58 8.36
CA LEU A 53 2.13 -8.17 8.27
C LEU A 53 1.49 -7.46 7.07
N GLU A 54 1.15 -8.21 6.02
CA GLU A 54 0.59 -7.71 4.76
C GLU A 54 -0.90 -8.05 4.56
N ILE A 55 -1.50 -8.84 5.47
CA ILE A 55 -2.90 -9.31 5.37
C ILE A 55 -3.90 -8.26 5.87
N PHE A 56 -3.50 -7.42 6.82
CA PHE A 56 -4.41 -6.49 7.49
C PHE A 56 -4.52 -5.17 6.73
N ASP A 57 -5.17 -5.21 5.57
CA ASP A 57 -5.71 -3.99 4.96
C ASP A 57 -6.92 -3.52 5.78
N ASP A 58 -7.37 -2.28 5.57
CA ASP A 58 -8.65 -1.76 6.10
C ASP A 58 -9.61 -1.47 4.92
N GLY A 59 -10.82 -2.04 4.95
CA GLY A 59 -11.88 -1.82 3.96
C GLY A 59 -12.69 -0.55 4.24
N ILE A 60 -13.68 -0.25 3.40
CA ILE A 60 -14.51 0.96 3.57
C ILE A 60 -15.20 0.97 4.95
N ALA A 61 -15.75 -0.16 5.39
CA ALA A 61 -16.46 -0.22 6.65
C ALA A 61 -15.54 0.02 7.86
N GLU A 62 -14.34 -0.53 7.83
CA GLU A 62 -13.34 -0.30 8.89
C GLU A 62 -12.87 1.15 8.84
N ALA A 63 -12.59 1.71 7.67
CA ALA A 63 -12.13 3.10 7.56
C ALA A 63 -13.19 4.13 7.96
N VAL A 64 -14.47 3.90 7.66
CA VAL A 64 -15.55 4.88 7.88
C VAL A 64 -16.29 4.67 9.21
N PHE A 65 -16.54 3.41 9.60
CA PHE A 65 -17.39 3.10 10.76
C PHE A 65 -16.62 2.64 12.01
N SER A 66 -15.31 2.32 11.91
CA SER A 66 -14.54 1.98 13.12
C SER A 66 -14.12 3.23 13.89
N GLU A 67 -14.68 3.39 15.09
CA GLU A 67 -14.29 4.40 16.07
C GLU A 67 -13.30 3.80 17.09
N ASP A 68 -12.23 3.17 16.60
CA ASP A 68 -11.21 2.57 17.49
C ASP A 68 -10.21 3.62 18.05
N THR A 69 -10.31 4.86 17.59
CA THR A 69 -9.43 5.97 17.95
C THR A 69 -9.94 6.75 19.15
N ILE A 70 -9.08 6.92 20.15
CA ILE A 70 -9.43 7.65 21.38
C ILE A 70 -9.52 9.17 21.12
N ALA A 71 -8.61 9.72 20.30
CA ALA A 71 -8.55 11.15 20.03
C ALA A 71 -9.23 11.45 18.69
N THR A 72 -10.32 12.21 18.73
CA THR A 72 -11.02 12.71 17.53
C THR A 72 -10.28 13.87 16.86
N THR A 73 -9.58 14.68 17.66
CA THR A 73 -8.73 15.80 17.21
C THR A 73 -7.32 15.66 17.78
N ALA A 74 -6.57 14.70 17.24
CA ALA A 74 -5.18 14.50 17.65
C ALA A 74 -4.31 15.73 17.33
N ARG A 75 -3.26 15.95 18.13
CA ARG A 75 -2.26 16.98 17.85
C ARG A 75 -1.57 16.69 16.52
N PRO A 76 -1.31 17.69 15.65
CA PRO A 76 -0.56 17.47 14.41
C PRO A 76 0.75 16.73 14.64
N GLY A 77 1.00 15.69 13.84
CA GLY A 77 2.19 14.83 13.95
C GLY A 77 2.10 13.70 14.99
N THR A 78 0.96 13.54 15.67
CA THR A 78 0.74 12.44 16.64
C THR A 78 -0.25 11.37 16.18
N SER A 79 -0.86 11.57 15.00
CA SER A 79 -1.84 10.67 14.38
C SER A 79 -1.49 10.49 12.91
N LEU A 80 -1.78 9.31 12.36
CA LEU A 80 -1.65 9.02 10.93
C LEU A 80 -2.92 9.43 10.18
N ARG A 81 -4.08 9.42 10.83
CA ARG A 81 -5.38 9.73 10.20
C ARG A 81 -5.53 11.21 9.86
N THR A 82 -4.98 12.11 10.68
CA THR A 82 -5.00 13.55 10.40
C THR A 82 -3.78 13.94 9.56
N PRO A 83 -3.94 14.35 8.28
CA PRO A 83 -2.82 14.93 7.55
C PRO A 83 -2.38 16.21 8.28
N ALA A 84 -1.09 16.51 8.26
CA ALA A 84 -0.52 17.73 8.84
C ALA A 84 -1.01 19.04 8.16
N THR A 85 -2.01 18.98 7.29
CA THR A 85 -2.46 20.04 6.41
C THR A 85 -3.98 20.23 6.50
N SER A 86 -4.43 20.95 7.52
CA SER A 86 -5.73 21.67 7.49
C SER A 86 -5.83 22.85 8.46
N GLY A 87 -4.69 23.40 8.90
CA GLY A 87 -4.66 24.64 9.69
C GLY A 87 -3.97 24.45 11.03
N GLY A 88 -2.67 24.70 11.06
CA GLY A 88 -1.92 24.65 12.30
C GLY A 88 -0.46 24.31 12.08
N ARG A 89 0.31 25.33 11.68
CA ARG A 89 1.77 25.45 11.82
C ARG A 89 2.52 24.16 12.19
N LEU A 90 3.06 23.48 11.20
CA LEU A 90 4.50 23.18 11.18
C LEU A 90 4.95 23.29 9.72
N PRO A 91 6.02 24.06 9.42
CA PRO A 91 6.61 24.02 8.10
C PRO A 91 7.01 22.57 7.85
N THR A 92 6.66 22.00 6.70
CA THR A 92 7.31 20.78 6.23
C THR A 92 8.76 21.12 5.92
N ARG A 93 9.58 21.27 6.97
CA ARG A 93 10.99 21.64 6.85
C ARG A 93 11.81 20.48 6.27
N ASP A 94 11.28 19.27 6.31
CA ASP A 94 12.02 18.05 5.99
C ASP A 94 11.45 17.23 4.81
N GLY A 95 10.56 17.78 3.96
CA GLY A 95 10.00 17.07 2.81
C GLY A 95 9.72 17.97 1.60
N PRO A 96 9.80 17.43 0.36
CA PRO A 96 9.50 18.19 -0.85
C PRO A 96 8.04 18.63 -0.86
N SER A 97 7.79 19.88 -1.28
CA SER A 97 6.44 20.43 -1.38
C SER A 97 5.61 19.73 -2.47
N PRO A 98 4.27 19.81 -2.43
CA PRO A 98 3.40 19.28 -3.48
C PRO A 98 3.73 19.81 -4.89
N ALA A 99 4.40 20.97 -4.99
CA ALA A 99 4.85 21.53 -6.26
C ALA A 99 5.99 20.73 -6.92
N ILE A 100 6.73 19.93 -6.14
CA ILE A 100 7.86 19.14 -6.61
C ILE A 100 7.52 17.65 -6.61
N ARG A 101 6.89 17.15 -5.53
CA ARG A 101 6.51 15.74 -5.38
C ARG A 101 5.01 15.58 -5.57
N PRO A 102 4.56 14.75 -6.54
CA PRO A 102 3.15 14.46 -6.74
C PRO A 102 2.47 13.95 -5.47
N VAL A 103 1.21 14.31 -5.32
CA VAL A 103 0.36 13.87 -4.21
C VAL A 103 -0.67 12.87 -4.69
N THR A 104 -0.88 11.83 -3.89
CA THR A 104 -1.96 10.86 -4.09
C THR A 104 -3.32 11.51 -3.81
N GLN A 105 -4.41 10.80 -4.12
CA GLN A 105 -5.77 11.22 -3.80
C GLN A 105 -6.08 11.34 -2.29
N SER A 106 -5.13 11.06 -1.38
CA SER A 106 -5.27 11.44 0.03
C SER A 106 -4.61 12.78 0.37
N GLY A 107 -3.90 13.40 -0.57
CA GLY A 107 -3.03 14.53 -0.30
C GLY A 107 -1.70 14.14 0.37
N ARG A 108 -1.42 12.84 0.52
CA ARG A 108 -0.08 12.37 0.92
C ARG A 108 0.84 12.29 -0.31
N PRO A 109 2.12 12.64 -0.17
CA PRO A 109 3.07 12.51 -1.27
C PRO A 109 3.22 11.04 -1.69
N VAL A 110 3.39 10.79 -2.98
CA VAL A 110 3.56 9.44 -3.55
C VAL A 110 4.78 8.74 -2.94
N SER A 111 4.64 7.50 -2.45
CA SER A 111 5.72 6.69 -1.85
C SER A 111 6.51 5.89 -2.91
N GLY A 112 7.71 5.43 -2.56
CA GLY A 112 8.64 4.77 -3.49
C GLY A 112 8.31 3.30 -3.71
N VAL A 113 7.49 2.71 -2.84
CA VAL A 113 6.98 1.35 -2.96
C VAL A 113 5.50 1.32 -2.62
N LEU A 114 4.71 0.68 -3.49
CA LEU A 114 3.33 0.34 -3.22
C LEU A 114 3.27 -0.91 -2.34
N ARG A 115 2.58 -0.81 -1.20
CA ARG A 115 2.37 -1.93 -0.27
C ARG A 115 0.88 -2.25 -0.16
N PRO A 116 0.45 -3.51 0.05
CA PRO A 116 -0.97 -3.84 0.23
C PRO A 116 -1.66 -2.92 1.26
N GLY A 117 -1.06 -2.75 2.44
CA GLY A 117 -1.56 -1.89 3.51
C GLY A 117 -1.30 -0.39 3.36
N SER A 118 -0.78 0.08 2.21
CA SER A 118 -0.63 1.52 1.96
C SER A 118 -2.00 2.14 1.65
N SER A 119 -2.66 2.64 2.70
CA SER A 119 -3.93 3.34 2.56
C SER A 119 -3.70 4.76 2.04
N SER A 120 -4.11 5.01 0.79
CA SER A 120 -3.99 6.33 0.15
C SER A 120 -5.33 7.04 -0.05
N SER A 121 -6.44 6.53 0.50
CA SER A 121 -7.76 7.12 0.22
C SER A 121 -8.83 6.95 1.30
N ALA A 122 -8.96 5.81 1.97
CA ALA A 122 -10.05 5.61 2.93
C ALA A 122 -9.71 6.24 4.30
N ARG A 123 -10.31 7.40 4.60
CA ARG A 123 -10.17 8.09 5.88
C ARG A 123 -11.49 8.05 6.66
N PRO A 124 -11.42 7.97 8.00
CA PRO A 124 -12.54 8.37 8.84
C PRO A 124 -12.85 9.85 8.60
N GLY A 125 -14.11 10.16 8.24
CA GLY A 125 -14.57 11.52 7.94
C GLY A 125 -14.82 11.79 6.45
N THR A 126 -14.39 10.93 5.52
CA THR A 126 -15.01 10.91 4.19
C THR A 126 -16.41 10.36 4.36
N SER A 127 -17.42 11.07 3.86
CA SER A 127 -18.78 10.51 3.82
C SER A 127 -18.72 9.19 3.05
N LEU A 128 -19.55 8.22 3.43
CA LEU A 128 -19.66 6.96 2.68
C LEU A 128 -19.87 7.22 1.19
N ASP A 129 -20.63 8.26 0.87
CA ASP A 129 -20.86 8.72 -0.51
C ASP A 129 -19.56 9.18 -1.19
N GLN A 130 -18.69 9.92 -0.50
CA GLN A 130 -17.37 10.27 -1.03
C GLN A 130 -16.46 9.04 -1.18
N ALA A 131 -16.49 8.09 -0.25
CA ALA A 131 -15.71 6.85 -0.34
C ALA A 131 -16.21 5.91 -1.45
N LEU A 132 -17.49 5.97 -1.81
CA LEU A 132 -18.08 5.22 -2.92
C LEU A 132 -17.91 5.92 -4.27
N ARG A 133 -17.98 7.25 -4.30
CA ARG A 133 -17.80 8.06 -5.52
C ARG A 133 -16.34 8.20 -5.91
N SER A 134 -15.45 8.36 -4.93
CA SER A 134 -14.02 8.23 -5.19
C SER A 134 -13.71 6.76 -5.37
N ARG A 135 -13.13 6.39 -6.53
CA ARG A 135 -12.52 5.07 -6.67
C ARG A 135 -11.28 5.07 -5.78
N ALA A 136 -11.48 4.71 -4.52
CA ALA A 136 -10.44 4.74 -3.51
C ALA A 136 -9.24 3.87 -3.94
N THR A 137 -8.08 4.49 -4.03
CA THR A 137 -6.81 3.87 -4.42
C THR A 137 -6.09 3.32 -3.18
N THR A 138 -6.61 2.25 -2.60
CA THR A 138 -5.71 1.30 -1.92
C THR A 138 -4.86 0.60 -2.98
N ALA A 139 -3.72 0.01 -2.62
CA ALA A 139 -2.88 -0.75 -3.57
C ALA A 139 -3.66 -1.90 -4.26
N ARG A 140 -4.82 -2.26 -3.71
CA ARG A 140 -5.81 -3.19 -4.27
C ARG A 140 -7.17 -2.49 -4.33
N PRO A 141 -8.09 -2.91 -5.22
CA PRO A 141 -9.44 -2.36 -5.24
C PRO A 141 -10.12 -2.53 -3.88
N ILE A 142 -10.64 -1.44 -3.31
CA ILE A 142 -11.22 -1.43 -1.97
C ILE A 142 -12.49 -2.29 -1.91
N SER A 143 -12.68 -3.03 -0.83
CA SER A 143 -13.89 -3.79 -0.55
C SER A 143 -14.72 -3.15 0.57
N ALA A 144 -16.02 -3.49 0.62
CA ALA A 144 -16.92 -3.00 1.66
C ALA A 144 -16.44 -3.40 3.07
N SER A 145 -15.98 -4.64 3.23
CA SER A 145 -15.31 -5.15 4.43
C SER A 145 -13.97 -5.77 4.04
N THR A 146 -12.99 -5.71 4.93
CA THR A 146 -11.63 -6.18 4.64
C THR A 146 -11.48 -7.68 4.62
N GLY A 147 -12.46 -8.37 5.20
CA GLY A 147 -12.77 -9.71 4.74
C GLY A 147 -13.33 -9.64 3.33
N ARG A 148 -12.49 -9.84 2.30
CA ARG A 148 -12.93 -10.66 1.16
C ARG A 148 -13.40 -11.99 1.76
N HIS A 149 -14.68 -12.04 2.11
CA HIS A 149 -15.48 -13.26 2.14
C HIS A 149 -15.79 -13.71 0.71
N VAL A 150 -15.22 -13.04 -0.28
CA VAL A 150 -15.07 -13.53 -1.64
C VAL A 150 -14.08 -14.69 -1.60
N ARG A 151 -14.64 -15.86 -1.34
CA ARG A 151 -14.31 -17.07 -2.11
C ARG A 151 -13.79 -16.67 -3.51
N LEU A 152 -12.48 -16.75 -3.72
CA LEU A 152 -11.94 -16.97 -5.06
C LEU A 152 -12.44 -18.37 -5.45
N GLY A 153 -13.57 -18.42 -6.15
CA GLY A 153 -14.32 -19.64 -6.43
C GLY A 153 -15.56 -19.76 -5.55
N THR A 154 -16.68 -19.22 -6.04
CA THR A 154 -18.03 -19.61 -5.63
C THR A 154 -18.09 -21.13 -5.41
N ALA A 155 -18.02 -21.59 -4.17
CA ALA A 155 -18.24 -23.00 -3.82
C ALA A 155 -19.70 -23.46 -4.06
N SER A 156 -20.53 -22.59 -4.65
CA SER A 156 -21.84 -22.92 -5.23
C SER A 156 -21.82 -23.07 -6.76
N MET A 157 -20.66 -22.94 -7.42
CA MET A 157 -20.48 -23.09 -8.88
C MET A 157 -19.50 -24.20 -9.28
N ILE A 158 -18.90 -24.92 -8.33
CA ILE A 158 -18.17 -26.16 -8.63
C ILE A 158 -19.08 -27.33 -8.27
N SER A 159 -19.74 -27.84 -9.30
CA SER A 159 -20.39 -29.14 -9.30
C SER A 159 -19.33 -30.23 -9.12
N SER A 160 -19.54 -31.05 -8.09
CA SER A 160 -18.92 -32.35 -7.77
C SER A 160 -18.16 -33.09 -8.89
N GLY A 161 -16.96 -33.56 -8.56
CA GLY A 161 -16.19 -34.57 -9.32
C GLY A 161 -14.76 -34.81 -8.78
N ASP A 162 -14.62 -35.34 -7.56
CA ASP A 162 -13.47 -36.09 -7.01
C ASP A 162 -11.99 -35.60 -7.03
N GLU A 163 -11.65 -34.41 -7.55
CA GLU A 163 -10.30 -33.82 -7.33
C GLU A 163 -10.30 -32.38 -6.79
N ASP A 164 -11.40 -31.64 -6.99
CA ASP A 164 -11.56 -30.21 -6.59
C ASP A 164 -12.51 -29.99 -5.39
N ALA A 165 -12.89 -31.06 -4.68
CA ALA A 165 -13.69 -30.93 -3.46
C ALA A 165 -12.86 -30.32 -2.32
N ALA A 166 -13.48 -29.47 -1.49
CA ALA A 166 -12.86 -28.92 -0.29
C ALA A 166 -12.22 -30.04 0.54
N PHE A 167 -10.91 -29.94 0.77
CA PHE A 167 -10.11 -31.03 1.34
C PHE A 167 -10.66 -31.51 2.68
N ILE A 168 -11.13 -30.56 3.50
CA ILE A 168 -11.72 -30.86 4.81
C ILE A 168 -13.02 -30.08 4.96
N ASN A 169 -14.10 -30.78 5.33
CA ASN A 169 -15.33 -30.11 5.72
C ASN A 169 -15.23 -29.64 7.18
N VAL A 170 -14.99 -28.34 7.36
CA VAL A 170 -14.82 -27.68 8.66
C VAL A 170 -15.97 -27.95 9.62
N SER A 171 -17.22 -28.03 9.11
CA SER A 171 -18.40 -28.27 9.95
C SER A 171 -18.43 -29.64 10.63
N ARG A 172 -17.73 -30.64 10.08
CA ARG A 172 -17.70 -32.01 10.59
C ARG A 172 -16.54 -32.27 11.55
N LEU A 173 -15.62 -31.32 11.71
CA LEU A 173 -14.43 -31.47 12.54
C LEU A 173 -14.74 -31.18 14.02
N ASN A 174 -14.39 -32.14 14.88
CA ASN A 174 -14.40 -31.92 16.33
C ASN A 174 -13.09 -31.24 16.77
N LEU A 175 -13.10 -29.91 16.81
CA LEU A 175 -11.92 -29.10 17.16
C LEU A 175 -11.34 -29.44 18.55
N HIS A 176 -12.19 -29.83 19.50
CA HIS A 176 -11.75 -30.27 20.83
C HIS A 176 -10.85 -31.52 20.82
N LYS A 177 -11.01 -32.40 19.82
CA LYS A 177 -10.18 -33.59 19.68
C LYS A 177 -8.82 -33.22 19.09
N TYR A 178 -8.83 -32.48 17.98
CA TYR A 178 -7.61 -32.08 17.29
C TYR A 178 -6.75 -31.11 18.10
N GLY A 179 -7.37 -30.24 18.91
CA GLY A 179 -6.64 -29.31 19.78
C GLY A 179 -5.86 -29.97 20.93
N ARG A 180 -6.03 -31.28 21.19
CA ARG A 180 -5.20 -32.01 22.17
C ARG A 180 -3.84 -32.41 21.61
N GLU A 181 -3.72 -32.51 20.29
CA GLU A 181 -2.51 -32.95 19.62
C GLU A 181 -1.88 -31.80 18.84
N ASP A 182 -0.85 -31.17 19.42
CA ASP A 182 -0.17 -30.01 18.83
C ASP A 182 0.32 -30.25 17.40
N ALA A 183 0.79 -31.46 17.10
CA ALA A 183 1.29 -31.82 15.78
C ALA A 183 0.22 -31.70 14.67
N LEU A 184 -1.06 -31.91 15.02
CA LEU A 184 -2.20 -31.77 14.10
C LEU A 184 -2.87 -30.40 14.25
N ALA A 185 -2.91 -29.86 15.47
CA ALA A 185 -3.57 -28.60 15.77
C ALA A 185 -2.91 -27.42 15.05
N LYS A 186 -1.57 -27.34 14.99
CA LYS A 186 -0.88 -26.21 14.35
C LYS A 186 -1.11 -26.16 12.83
N PRO A 187 -0.90 -27.26 12.05
CA PRO A 187 -1.24 -27.28 10.63
C PRO A 187 -2.72 -27.05 10.35
N LEU A 188 -3.61 -27.60 11.19
CA LEU A 188 -5.05 -27.40 11.04
C LEU A 188 -5.43 -25.94 11.30
N PHE A 189 -4.83 -25.28 12.28
CA PHE A 189 -5.03 -23.86 12.53
C PHE A 189 -4.60 -23.03 11.32
N GLU A 190 -3.40 -23.27 10.78
CA GLU A 190 -2.92 -22.55 9.59
C GLU A 190 -3.85 -22.77 8.39
N TYR A 191 -4.38 -23.99 8.21
CA TYR A 191 -5.38 -24.30 7.19
C TYR A 191 -6.67 -23.51 7.36
N LEU A 192 -7.24 -23.51 8.57
CA LEU A 192 -8.47 -22.76 8.86
C LEU A 192 -8.28 -21.26 8.69
N PHE A 193 -7.12 -20.73 9.06
CA PHE A 193 -6.85 -19.30 9.03
C PHE A 193 -6.52 -18.76 7.63
N TYR A 194 -5.67 -19.46 6.87
CA TYR A 194 -5.18 -19.00 5.56
C TYR A 194 -5.98 -19.53 4.37
N VAL A 195 -6.40 -20.80 4.38
CA VAL A 195 -7.09 -21.44 3.24
C VAL A 195 -8.60 -21.22 3.34
N GLU A 196 -9.20 -21.67 4.45
CA GLU A 196 -10.66 -21.54 4.65
C GLU A 196 -11.08 -20.14 5.06
N ASN A 197 -10.13 -19.34 5.57
CA ASN A 197 -10.35 -17.96 5.95
C ASN A 197 -11.36 -17.79 7.11
N ASP A 198 -11.58 -18.84 7.91
CA ASP A 198 -12.56 -18.87 9.01
C ASP A 198 -11.90 -18.53 10.35
N ALA A 199 -11.91 -17.23 10.67
CA ALA A 199 -11.31 -16.70 11.88
C ALA A 199 -11.96 -17.23 13.17
N LYS A 200 -13.25 -17.58 13.14
CA LYS A 200 -14.00 -17.99 14.34
C LYS A 200 -13.63 -19.41 14.75
N ARG A 201 -13.61 -20.33 13.77
CA ARG A 201 -13.21 -21.72 14.01
C ARG A 201 -11.72 -21.83 14.32
N ALA A 202 -10.89 -21.02 13.65
CA ALA A 202 -9.47 -20.91 13.99
C ALA A 202 -9.29 -20.44 15.45
N LEU A 203 -10.08 -19.46 15.91
CA LEU A 203 -10.07 -19.00 17.30
C LEU A 203 -10.51 -20.10 18.27
N GLU A 204 -11.60 -20.82 18.00
CA GLU A 204 -12.03 -21.97 18.80
C GLU A 204 -10.89 -22.99 18.96
N LEU A 205 -10.26 -23.38 17.85
CA LEU A 205 -9.13 -24.32 17.87
C LEU A 205 -7.94 -23.79 18.67
N ALA A 206 -7.60 -22.50 18.51
CA ALA A 206 -6.48 -21.89 19.23
C ALA A 206 -6.73 -21.79 20.74
N THR A 207 -7.97 -21.51 21.16
CA THR A 207 -8.31 -21.52 22.60
C THR A 207 -8.23 -22.91 23.20
N VAL A 208 -8.61 -23.95 22.45
CA VAL A 208 -8.45 -25.35 22.89
C VAL A 208 -6.98 -25.73 22.94
N GLY A 209 -6.19 -25.37 21.92
CA GLY A 209 -4.75 -25.63 21.86
C GLY A 209 -3.98 -24.96 22.99
N SER A 210 -4.30 -23.70 23.32
CA SER A 210 -3.68 -23.00 24.46
C SER A 210 -3.99 -23.68 25.80
N ARG A 211 -5.21 -24.23 25.97
CA ARG A 211 -5.61 -24.93 27.21
C ARG A 211 -5.04 -26.35 27.32
N SER A 212 -4.78 -27.02 26.20
CA SER A 212 -4.28 -28.40 26.20
C SER A 212 -2.79 -28.46 26.51
N THR A 213 -2.04 -27.42 26.14
CA THR A 213 -0.64 -27.28 26.51
C THR A 213 -0.51 -26.85 27.96
N ASN A 214 0.00 -27.73 28.83
CA ASN A 214 0.31 -27.40 30.22
C ASN A 214 1.37 -26.29 30.35
N VAL A 215 2.12 -26.01 29.29
CA VAL A 215 3.12 -24.94 29.21
C VAL A 215 2.55 -23.80 28.36
N PRO A 216 2.57 -22.54 28.85
CA PRO A 216 2.13 -21.40 28.04
C PRO A 216 3.01 -21.26 26.80
N SER A 217 2.39 -21.30 25.62
CA SER A 217 3.07 -21.24 24.33
C SER A 217 2.90 -19.87 23.70
N TRP A 218 4.01 -19.19 23.41
CA TRP A 218 4.00 -17.88 22.74
C TRP A 218 3.28 -17.93 21.39
N TRP A 219 3.38 -19.07 20.68
CA TRP A 219 2.83 -19.25 19.34
C TRP A 219 1.30 -19.23 19.35
N TRP A 220 0.67 -19.93 20.30
CA TRP A 220 -0.79 -19.94 20.44
C TRP A 220 -1.32 -18.55 20.82
N GLU A 221 -0.63 -17.80 21.67
CA GLU A 221 -0.99 -16.42 22.02
C GLU A 221 -0.90 -15.48 20.81
N VAL A 222 0.13 -15.61 19.96
CA VAL A 222 0.22 -14.86 18.70
C VAL A 222 -0.94 -15.22 17.77
N GLN A 223 -1.24 -16.51 17.60
CA GLN A 223 -2.34 -16.95 16.73
C GLN A 223 -3.70 -16.45 17.22
N LEU A 224 -3.94 -16.47 18.53
CA LEU A 224 -5.14 -15.87 19.14
C LEU A 224 -5.20 -14.37 18.85
N ALA A 225 -4.10 -13.65 19.00
CA ALA A 225 -4.03 -12.22 18.71
C ALA A 225 -4.35 -11.92 17.23
N LEU A 226 -3.85 -12.74 16.30
CA LEU A 226 -4.15 -12.63 14.87
C LEU A 226 -5.62 -12.89 14.56
N CYS A 227 -6.23 -13.91 15.18
CA CYS A 227 -7.67 -14.14 15.08
C CYS A 227 -8.48 -12.95 15.58
N TRP A 228 -8.11 -12.36 16.72
CA TRP A 228 -8.80 -11.18 17.27
C TRP A 228 -8.63 -9.93 16.41
N LEU A 229 -7.43 -9.70 15.86
CA LEU A 229 -7.20 -8.62 14.89
C LEU A 229 -8.10 -8.78 13.66
N ARG A 230 -8.25 -10.02 13.19
CA ARG A 230 -9.10 -10.35 12.07
C ARG A 230 -10.60 -10.21 12.35
N LEU A 231 -11.01 -10.42 13.60
CA LEU A 231 -12.39 -10.19 14.06
C LEU A 231 -12.69 -8.71 14.34
N GLY A 232 -11.70 -7.80 14.18
CA GLY A 232 -11.88 -6.37 14.42
C GLY A 232 -11.83 -5.97 15.89
N GLN A 233 -11.21 -6.77 16.76
CA GLN A 233 -11.00 -6.43 18.17
C GLN A 233 -9.51 -6.19 18.46
N PRO A 234 -8.96 -4.99 18.14
CA PRO A 234 -7.53 -4.72 18.31
C PRO A 234 -7.10 -4.69 19.79
N ARG A 235 -7.98 -4.28 20.71
CA ARG A 235 -7.66 -4.20 22.16
C ARG A 235 -7.50 -5.56 22.83
N THR A 236 -8.28 -6.56 22.43
CA THR A 236 -8.10 -7.93 22.94
C THR A 236 -6.85 -8.54 22.34
N ALA A 237 -6.58 -8.31 21.06
CA ALA A 237 -5.33 -8.71 20.42
C ALA A 237 -4.09 -8.10 21.10
N GLU A 238 -4.14 -6.82 21.49
CA GLU A 238 -3.07 -6.14 22.23
C GLU A 238 -2.68 -6.90 23.51
N LYS A 239 -3.67 -7.43 24.24
CA LYS A 239 -3.44 -8.22 25.46
C LYS A 239 -2.72 -9.52 25.16
N HIS A 240 -3.14 -10.24 24.12
CA HIS A 240 -2.52 -11.50 23.70
C HIS A 240 -1.09 -11.30 23.17
N PHE A 241 -0.82 -10.25 22.41
CA PHE A 241 0.56 -9.93 21.99
C PHE A 241 1.46 -9.59 23.18
N ARG A 242 0.97 -8.81 24.15
CA ARG A 242 1.74 -8.54 25.39
C ARG A 242 1.98 -9.81 26.21
N ALA A 243 0.98 -10.69 26.31
CA ALA A 243 1.13 -11.98 26.99
C ALA A 243 2.18 -12.86 26.28
N SER A 244 2.16 -12.90 24.95
CA SER A 244 3.15 -13.61 24.15
C SER A 244 4.57 -13.11 24.41
N LEU A 245 4.77 -11.78 24.40
CA LEU A 245 6.07 -11.16 24.69
C LEU A 245 6.54 -11.39 26.14
N ALA A 246 5.62 -11.57 27.09
CA ALA A 246 5.95 -11.91 28.48
C ALA A 246 6.41 -13.36 28.63
N ILE A 247 5.93 -14.27 27.76
CA ILE A 247 6.39 -15.67 27.70
C ILE A 247 7.76 -15.72 27.02
N GLU A 248 7.83 -15.26 25.77
CA GLU A 248 9.04 -15.22 24.97
C GLU A 248 9.06 -13.97 24.10
N ALA A 249 10.08 -13.12 24.30
CA ALA A 249 10.25 -11.89 23.52
C ALA A 249 10.72 -12.23 22.10
N MET A 250 9.77 -12.46 21.20
CA MET A 250 10.00 -12.76 19.78
C MET A 250 9.69 -11.56 18.88
N LEU A 251 10.39 -11.47 17.75
CA LEU A 251 10.21 -10.42 16.74
C LEU A 251 8.75 -10.27 16.28
N VAL A 252 8.10 -11.41 16.01
CA VAL A 252 6.69 -11.49 15.57
C VAL A 252 5.75 -10.78 16.55
N GLY A 253 6.02 -10.87 17.85
CA GLY A 253 5.21 -10.21 18.88
C GLY A 253 5.31 -8.69 18.82
N TYR A 254 6.52 -8.14 18.63
CA TYR A 254 6.73 -6.69 18.49
C TYR A 254 6.11 -6.14 17.21
N LEU A 255 6.29 -6.82 16.07
CA LEU A 255 5.70 -6.41 14.80
C LEU A 255 4.16 -6.48 14.84
N GLY A 256 3.60 -7.55 15.41
CA GLY A 256 2.17 -7.69 15.62
C GLY A 256 1.58 -6.57 16.47
N LEU A 257 2.22 -6.26 17.60
CA LEU A 257 1.83 -5.17 18.49
C LEU A 257 1.96 -3.78 17.83
N THR A 258 2.99 -3.58 17.01
CA THR A 258 3.14 -2.37 16.17
C THR A 258 1.93 -2.22 15.24
N LYS A 259 1.52 -3.28 14.54
CA LYS A 259 0.31 -3.25 13.68
C LYS A 259 -0.97 -2.95 14.48
N VAL A 260 -1.11 -3.51 15.69
CA VAL A 260 -2.25 -3.19 16.57
C VAL A 260 -2.29 -1.70 16.88
N TYR A 261 -1.16 -1.10 17.25
CA TYR A 261 -1.11 0.34 17.53
C TYR A 261 -1.37 1.21 16.32
N LEU A 262 -0.95 0.77 15.12
CA LEU A 262 -1.30 1.47 13.89
C LEU A 262 -2.80 1.43 13.60
N LYS A 263 -3.46 0.29 13.85
CA LYS A 263 -4.93 0.19 13.75
C LYS A 263 -5.65 1.11 14.72
N LEU A 264 -5.11 1.26 15.93
CA LEU A 264 -5.61 2.17 16.98
C LEU A 264 -5.25 3.66 16.75
N ASP A 265 -4.54 3.99 15.66
CA ASP A 265 -3.99 5.32 15.36
C ASP A 265 -3.05 5.88 16.46
N GLN A 266 -2.21 5.03 17.02
CA GLN A 266 -1.20 5.38 18.04
C GLN A 266 0.23 5.20 17.49
N PRO A 267 0.68 6.03 16.54
CA PRO A 267 1.99 5.86 15.90
C PRO A 267 3.17 6.02 16.87
N LEU A 268 3.05 6.87 17.89
CA LEU A 268 4.12 7.05 18.89
C LEU A 268 4.33 5.79 19.75
N ALA A 269 3.24 5.15 20.20
CA ALA A 269 3.32 3.89 20.92
C ALA A 269 3.88 2.76 20.03
N ALA A 270 3.56 2.78 18.73
CA ALA A 270 4.14 1.88 17.75
C ALA A 270 5.66 2.08 17.63
N LEU A 271 6.14 3.32 17.54
CA LEU A 271 7.58 3.63 17.53
C LEU A 271 8.28 3.18 18.82
N GLU A 272 7.67 3.39 19.99
CA GLU A 272 8.22 2.91 21.27
C GLU A 272 8.30 1.37 21.30
N SER A 273 7.30 0.68 20.77
CA SER A 273 7.32 -0.78 20.71
C SER A 273 8.40 -1.31 19.76
N CYS A 274 8.62 -0.64 18.63
CA CYS A 274 9.74 -0.94 17.74
C CYS A 274 11.08 -0.69 18.43
N GLY A 275 11.21 0.42 19.17
CA GLY A 275 12.41 0.73 19.95
C GLY A 275 12.75 -0.34 20.99
N LYS A 276 11.76 -0.80 21.76
CA LYS A 276 11.92 -1.94 22.69
C LYS A 276 12.31 -3.23 21.98
N GLY A 277 11.76 -3.46 20.79
CA GLY A 277 12.15 -4.58 19.94
C GLY A 277 13.62 -4.50 19.52
N LEU A 278 14.10 -3.31 19.15
CA LEU A 278 15.50 -3.07 18.74
C LEU A 278 16.50 -3.17 19.91
N GLU A 279 16.10 -2.83 21.13
CA GLU A 279 16.92 -3.07 22.33
C GLU A 279 17.18 -4.58 22.53
N ARG A 280 16.19 -5.42 22.20
CA ARG A 280 16.31 -6.88 22.32
C ARG A 280 16.98 -7.53 21.11
N PHE A 281 16.63 -7.06 19.92
CA PHE A 281 17.13 -7.53 18.63
C PHE A 281 17.86 -6.38 17.94
N PRO A 282 19.14 -6.15 18.30
CA PRO A 282 19.91 -5.11 17.66
C PRO A 282 20.01 -5.41 16.16
N ASN A 283 19.84 -4.37 15.34
CA ASN A 283 19.99 -4.41 13.88
C ASN A 283 18.95 -5.25 13.11
N ASP A 284 17.80 -5.58 13.70
CA ASP A 284 16.76 -6.26 12.93
C ASP A 284 16.17 -5.35 11.84
N VAL A 285 16.20 -5.85 10.60
CA VAL A 285 15.78 -5.11 9.41
C VAL A 285 14.28 -4.83 9.43
N SER A 286 13.46 -5.78 9.87
CA SER A 286 12.00 -5.66 9.79
C SER A 286 11.44 -4.59 10.71
N LEU A 287 11.99 -4.46 11.93
CA LEU A 287 11.61 -3.40 12.87
C LEU A 287 12.02 -2.02 12.39
N ILE A 288 13.23 -1.87 11.86
CA ILE A 288 13.71 -0.58 11.34
C ILE A 288 12.86 -0.16 10.12
N ILE A 289 12.49 -1.11 9.25
CA ILE A 289 11.56 -0.87 8.15
C ILE A 289 10.22 -0.35 8.69
N GLU A 290 9.55 -1.08 9.58
CA GLU A 290 8.25 -0.62 10.13
C GLU A 290 8.35 0.77 10.79
N MET A 291 9.45 1.04 11.50
CA MET A 291 9.71 2.37 12.06
C MET A 291 9.84 3.43 10.96
N ALA A 292 10.54 3.15 9.86
CA ALA A 292 10.66 4.03 8.71
C ALA A 292 9.31 4.26 8.00
N ARG A 293 8.45 3.22 7.92
CA ARG A 293 7.08 3.31 7.37
C ARG A 293 6.21 4.24 8.20
N ILE A 294 6.30 4.17 9.52
CA ILE A 294 5.54 5.04 10.43
C ILE A 294 5.99 6.49 10.27
N GLN A 295 7.30 6.74 10.22
CA GLN A 295 7.85 8.09 10.03
C GLN A 295 7.45 8.69 8.67
N GLU A 296 7.44 7.87 7.61
CA GLU A 296 6.94 8.26 6.30
C GLU A 296 5.44 8.62 6.36
N GLY A 297 4.64 7.82 7.08
CA GLY A 297 3.22 8.09 7.31
C GLY A 297 2.93 9.36 8.11
N LEU A 298 3.83 9.73 9.03
CA LEU A 298 3.78 10.99 9.79
C LEU A 298 4.26 12.21 8.99
N GLY A 299 4.83 12.01 7.79
CA GLY A 299 5.39 13.06 6.95
C GLY A 299 6.82 13.48 7.32
N ALA A 300 7.47 12.80 8.28
CA ALA A 300 8.84 13.04 8.70
C ALA A 300 9.85 12.36 7.75
N MET A 301 9.94 12.85 6.51
CA MET A 301 10.72 12.20 5.44
C MET A 301 12.22 12.12 5.77
N GLY A 302 12.81 13.17 6.34
CA GLY A 302 14.22 13.17 6.72
C GLY A 302 14.60 12.11 7.77
N ALA A 303 13.72 11.87 8.76
CA ALA A 303 13.91 10.80 9.73
C ALA A 303 13.73 9.42 9.09
N SER A 304 12.72 9.25 8.25
CA SER A 304 12.47 8.02 7.50
C SER A 304 13.68 7.62 6.63
N VAL A 305 14.30 8.58 5.93
CA VAL A 305 15.49 8.34 5.09
C VAL A 305 16.69 7.90 5.92
N LYS A 306 16.87 8.42 7.14
CA LYS A 306 17.94 7.94 8.05
C LYS A 306 17.72 6.47 8.41
N LEU A 307 16.49 6.11 8.78
CA LEU A 307 16.14 4.73 9.11
C LEU A 307 16.30 3.78 7.92
N TYR A 308 15.88 4.19 6.71
CA TYR A 308 16.14 3.38 5.52
C TYR A 308 17.64 3.26 5.20
N LYS A 309 18.47 4.27 5.51
CA LYS A 309 19.93 4.15 5.39
C LYS A 309 20.47 3.13 6.38
N ASP A 310 19.98 3.12 7.61
CA ASP A 310 20.34 2.11 8.61
C ASP A 310 19.95 0.71 8.12
N VAL A 311 18.77 0.55 7.51
CA VAL A 311 18.38 -0.70 6.83
C VAL A 311 19.40 -1.11 5.77
N LEU A 312 19.86 -0.20 4.92
CA LEU A 312 20.86 -0.51 3.89
C LEU A 312 22.23 -0.90 4.45
N THR A 313 22.57 -0.48 5.68
CA THR A 313 23.79 -0.94 6.35
C THR A 313 23.71 -2.41 6.75
N GLN A 314 22.50 -2.89 7.08
CA GLN A 314 22.27 -4.27 7.49
C GLN A 314 21.94 -5.17 6.30
N ASP A 315 20.97 -4.75 5.49
CA ASP A 315 20.58 -5.40 4.24
C ASP A 315 20.77 -4.44 3.07
N ALA A 316 21.93 -4.61 2.44
CA ALA A 316 22.31 -3.96 1.20
C ALA A 316 21.33 -4.24 0.03
N SER A 317 20.58 -5.33 0.06
CA SER A 317 19.73 -5.77 -1.05
C SER A 317 18.25 -5.36 -0.91
N ASN A 318 17.88 -4.71 0.19
CA ASN A 318 16.48 -4.40 0.44
C ASN A 318 15.91 -3.43 -0.60
N ILE A 319 14.94 -3.93 -1.38
CA ILE A 319 14.26 -3.22 -2.47
C ILE A 319 13.57 -1.96 -1.95
N GLU A 320 12.90 -2.09 -0.80
CA GLU A 320 12.06 -1.03 -0.23
C GLU A 320 12.89 0.18 0.20
N ALA A 321 13.97 -0.07 0.95
CA ALA A 321 14.87 0.98 1.40
C ALA A 321 15.53 1.69 0.20
N ILE A 322 16.00 0.93 -0.80
CA ILE A 322 16.63 1.49 -2.00
C ILE A 322 15.63 2.38 -2.77
N ALA A 323 14.41 1.91 -3.00
CA ALA A 323 13.40 2.65 -3.76
C ALA A 323 12.94 3.93 -3.03
N CYS A 324 12.67 3.86 -1.72
CA CYS A 324 12.26 5.03 -0.95
C CYS A 324 13.38 6.08 -0.84
N ILE A 325 14.64 5.66 -0.69
CA ILE A 325 15.79 6.58 -0.71
C ILE A 325 15.99 7.19 -2.11
N GLY A 326 15.94 6.37 -3.16
CA GLY A 326 16.09 6.82 -4.55
C GLY A 326 15.05 7.86 -4.93
N MET A 327 13.77 7.59 -4.61
CA MET A 327 12.67 8.54 -4.81
C MET A 327 12.87 9.83 -4.01
N HIS A 328 13.29 9.75 -2.75
CA HIS A 328 13.55 10.95 -1.95
C HIS A 328 14.63 11.81 -2.61
N HIS A 329 15.76 11.22 -2.99
CA HIS A 329 16.85 11.94 -3.67
C HIS A 329 16.42 12.55 -5.01
N PHE A 330 15.57 11.86 -5.77
CA PHE A 330 15.03 12.36 -7.02
C PHE A 330 14.24 13.67 -6.81
N TYR A 331 13.33 13.70 -5.84
CA TYR A 331 12.52 14.89 -5.54
C TYR A 331 13.25 15.96 -4.71
N THR A 332 14.43 15.68 -4.17
CA THR A 332 15.31 16.68 -3.53
C THR A 332 16.37 17.21 -4.49
N ASP A 333 16.10 17.20 -5.80
CA ASP A 333 16.98 17.73 -6.85
C ASP A 333 18.35 17.02 -6.96
N GLN A 334 18.39 15.72 -6.64
CA GLN A 334 19.58 14.87 -6.77
C GLN A 334 19.29 13.63 -7.64
N PRO A 335 18.93 13.81 -8.92
CA PRO A 335 18.55 12.70 -9.81
C PRO A 335 19.72 11.75 -10.09
N GLU A 336 20.96 12.23 -10.06
CA GLU A 336 22.16 11.39 -10.25
C GLU A 336 22.33 10.35 -9.13
N VAL A 337 22.06 10.76 -7.88
CA VAL A 337 22.11 9.86 -6.72
C VAL A 337 20.97 8.86 -6.80
N ALA A 338 19.76 9.32 -7.13
CA ALA A 338 18.61 8.45 -7.36
C ALA A 338 18.90 7.40 -8.45
N LEU A 339 19.54 7.81 -9.54
CA LEU A 339 19.94 6.93 -10.63
C LEU A 339 20.87 5.80 -10.15
N ARG A 340 21.79 6.08 -9.22
CA ARG A 340 22.67 5.04 -8.64
C ARG A 340 21.87 4.01 -7.84
N PHE A 341 20.89 4.46 -7.07
CA PHE A 341 20.01 3.57 -6.31
C PHE A 341 19.12 2.71 -7.22
N TYR A 342 18.50 3.29 -8.25
CA TYR A 342 17.71 2.51 -9.20
C TYR A 342 18.54 1.57 -10.07
N ARG A 343 19.78 1.96 -10.45
CA ARG A 343 20.72 1.05 -11.13
C ARG A 343 21.10 -0.13 -10.25
N ARG A 344 21.19 0.05 -8.93
CA ARG A 344 21.39 -1.04 -7.98
C ARG A 344 20.22 -2.02 -8.04
N LEU A 345 18.97 -1.56 -8.04
CA LEU A 345 17.81 -2.45 -8.19
C LEU A 345 17.87 -3.26 -9.50
N LEU A 346 18.27 -2.62 -10.60
CA LEU A 346 18.46 -3.31 -11.87
C LEU A 346 19.56 -4.38 -11.80
N GLN A 347 20.68 -4.10 -11.13
CA GLN A 347 21.77 -5.07 -10.91
C GLN A 347 21.35 -6.27 -10.06
N MET A 348 20.41 -6.07 -9.13
CA MET A 348 19.83 -7.16 -8.33
C MET A 348 18.88 -8.06 -9.14
N GLY A 349 18.63 -7.76 -10.41
CA GLY A 349 17.78 -8.56 -11.30
C GLY A 349 16.30 -8.18 -11.28
N LEU A 350 15.95 -7.01 -10.76
CA LEU A 350 14.58 -6.51 -10.83
C LEU A 350 14.29 -5.96 -12.24
N TYR A 351 13.30 -6.55 -12.91
CA TYR A 351 12.86 -6.15 -14.24
C TYR A 351 11.37 -5.81 -14.21
N THR A 352 11.05 -4.59 -13.75
CA THR A 352 9.67 -4.08 -13.69
C THR A 352 9.52 -2.84 -14.57
N ALA A 353 8.32 -2.60 -15.11
CA ALA A 353 8.03 -1.42 -15.92
C ALA A 353 8.28 -0.12 -15.13
N GLU A 354 7.83 -0.08 -13.88
CA GLU A 354 8.02 1.04 -12.94
C GLU A 354 9.50 1.37 -12.73
N LEU A 355 10.36 0.36 -12.59
CA LEU A 355 11.80 0.58 -12.41
C LEU A 355 12.40 1.21 -13.67
N PHE A 356 12.02 0.76 -14.86
CA PHE A 356 12.51 1.34 -16.11
C PHE A 356 11.99 2.76 -16.33
N VAL A 357 10.76 3.08 -15.93
CA VAL A 357 10.24 4.45 -15.90
C VAL A 357 11.08 5.32 -14.96
N ASN A 358 11.30 4.88 -13.73
CA ASN A 358 12.09 5.61 -12.74
C ASN A 358 13.55 5.83 -13.21
N LEU A 359 14.16 4.81 -13.83
CA LEU A 359 15.48 4.93 -14.46
C LEU A 359 15.48 5.93 -15.61
N GLY A 360 14.47 5.88 -16.49
CA GLY A 360 14.33 6.79 -17.61
C GLY A 360 14.16 8.24 -17.18
N LEU A 361 13.30 8.49 -16.18
CA LEU A 361 13.14 9.80 -15.56
C LEU A 361 14.45 10.28 -14.94
N CYS A 362 15.10 9.46 -14.12
CA CYS A 362 16.38 9.82 -13.52
C CYS A 362 17.46 10.12 -14.58
N CYS A 363 17.52 9.37 -15.68
CA CYS A 363 18.45 9.64 -16.79
C CYS A 363 18.14 10.98 -17.46
N PHE A 364 16.86 11.27 -17.74
CA PHE A 364 16.44 12.52 -18.37
C PHE A 364 16.80 13.74 -17.51
N TYR A 365 16.46 13.71 -16.22
CA TYR A 365 16.76 14.80 -15.29
C TYR A 365 18.25 14.90 -14.94
N SER A 366 19.02 13.80 -15.06
CA SER A 366 20.48 13.80 -14.96
C SER A 366 21.19 14.13 -16.29
N GLN A 367 20.44 14.58 -17.31
CA GLN A 367 20.95 14.96 -18.65
C GLN A 367 21.63 13.81 -19.44
N GLN A 368 21.37 12.55 -19.09
CA GLN A 368 21.85 11.35 -19.80
C GLN A 368 20.84 10.91 -20.87
N TYR A 369 20.68 11.72 -21.92
CA TYR A 369 19.63 11.53 -22.92
C TYR A 369 19.72 10.22 -23.72
N ASP A 370 20.94 9.69 -23.92
CA ASP A 370 21.19 8.47 -24.72
C ASP A 370 20.46 7.23 -24.17
N MET A 371 20.33 7.14 -22.85
CA MET A 371 19.73 5.99 -22.17
C MET A 371 18.23 6.15 -21.94
N THR A 372 17.72 7.39 -21.94
CA THR A 372 16.33 7.72 -21.57
C THR A 372 15.33 6.97 -22.44
N LEU A 373 15.39 7.13 -23.77
CA LEU A 373 14.41 6.53 -24.67
C LEU A 373 14.46 5.00 -24.65
N ASN A 374 15.66 4.41 -24.53
CA ASN A 374 15.84 2.97 -24.40
C ASN A 374 15.17 2.42 -23.13
N CYS A 375 15.27 3.14 -22.01
CA CYS A 375 14.59 2.77 -20.76
C CYS A 375 13.06 2.80 -20.94
N PHE A 376 12.49 3.83 -21.56
CA PHE A 376 11.04 3.90 -21.80
C PHE A 376 10.54 2.86 -22.80
N GLN A 377 11.31 2.55 -23.85
CA GLN A 377 10.96 1.47 -24.77
C GLN A 377 10.88 0.11 -24.05
N ARG A 378 11.82 -0.16 -23.13
CA ARG A 378 11.77 -1.35 -22.28
C ARG A 378 10.59 -1.32 -21.31
N ALA A 379 10.28 -0.16 -20.73
CA ALA A 379 9.12 0.01 -19.88
C ALA A 379 7.83 -0.33 -20.62
N LEU A 380 7.64 0.18 -21.84
CA LEU A 380 6.47 -0.11 -22.68
C LEU A 380 6.36 -1.60 -23.04
N HIS A 381 7.48 -2.29 -23.26
CA HIS A 381 7.48 -3.72 -23.56
C HIS A 381 7.08 -4.59 -22.35
N ILE A 382 7.41 -4.16 -21.13
CA ILE A 382 7.12 -4.90 -19.89
C ILE A 382 5.77 -4.50 -19.30
N ALA A 383 5.30 -3.29 -19.58
CA ALA A 383 4.11 -2.71 -18.97
C ALA A 383 2.85 -3.58 -19.19
N GLY A 384 2.14 -3.84 -18.09
CA GLY A 384 0.77 -4.31 -18.13
C GLY A 384 -0.21 -3.14 -18.29
N ASN A 385 -1.50 -3.47 -18.48
CA ASN A 385 -2.56 -2.48 -18.69
C ASN A 385 -2.61 -1.39 -17.61
N ASP A 386 -2.35 -1.76 -16.34
CA ASP A 386 -2.42 -0.85 -15.20
C ASP A 386 -1.27 0.18 -15.20
N THR A 387 -0.07 -0.22 -15.62
CA THR A 387 1.14 0.62 -15.61
C THR A 387 1.36 1.40 -16.91
N LEU A 388 0.73 0.98 -18.00
CA LEU A 388 0.88 1.58 -19.33
C LEU A 388 0.52 3.09 -19.39
N PRO A 389 -0.57 3.58 -18.78
CA PRO A 389 -0.90 5.01 -18.83
C PRO A 389 0.21 5.89 -18.21
N ASP A 390 0.81 5.45 -17.10
CA ASP A 390 1.88 6.19 -16.42
C ASP A 390 3.15 6.26 -17.28
N VAL A 391 3.46 5.20 -18.03
CA VAL A 391 4.60 5.20 -18.97
C VAL A 391 4.39 6.24 -20.07
N TRP A 392 3.20 6.30 -20.68
CA TRP A 392 2.87 7.28 -21.72
C TRP A 392 2.83 8.71 -21.18
N TYR A 393 2.32 8.90 -19.97
CA TYR A 393 2.32 10.19 -19.30
C TYR A 393 3.74 10.71 -19.09
N ASN A 394 4.64 9.87 -18.56
CA ASN A 394 6.04 10.23 -18.34
C ASN A 394 6.80 10.49 -19.64
N LEU A 395 6.51 9.75 -20.72
CA LEU A 395 7.01 10.07 -22.07
C LEU A 395 6.52 11.44 -22.56
N GLY A 396 5.25 11.79 -22.29
CA GLY A 396 4.72 13.12 -22.58
C GLY A 396 5.44 14.23 -21.82
N GLN A 397 5.83 14.00 -20.58
CA GLN A 397 6.63 14.95 -19.80
C GLN A 397 8.04 15.14 -20.38
N ILE A 398 8.66 14.06 -20.87
CA ILE A 398 9.95 14.13 -21.56
C ILE A 398 9.83 14.89 -22.88
N ALA A 399 8.77 14.63 -23.65
CA ALA A 399 8.47 15.37 -24.88
C ALA A 399 8.29 16.88 -24.61
N MET A 400 7.59 17.22 -23.51
CA MET A 400 7.46 18.60 -23.04
C MET A 400 8.81 19.23 -22.69
N GLY A 401 9.69 18.49 -22.00
CA GLY A 401 11.04 18.94 -21.66
C GLY A 401 11.93 19.14 -22.90
N LEU A 402 11.71 18.37 -23.96
CA LEU A 402 12.34 18.54 -25.28
C LEU A 402 11.68 19.65 -26.13
N SER A 403 10.67 20.34 -25.60
CA SER A 403 9.86 21.37 -26.28
C SER A 403 9.03 20.90 -27.49
N ASP A 404 8.92 19.58 -27.72
CA ASP A 404 8.02 19.03 -28.73
C ASP A 404 6.60 18.88 -28.18
N THR A 405 5.84 19.98 -28.30
CA THR A 405 4.45 20.04 -27.85
C THR A 405 3.50 19.12 -28.64
N THR A 406 3.86 18.74 -29.87
CA THR A 406 3.01 17.87 -30.71
C THR A 406 3.10 16.43 -30.27
N TRP A 407 4.33 15.95 -30.05
CA TRP A 407 4.58 14.62 -29.52
C TRP A 407 4.07 14.48 -28.08
N ALA A 408 4.25 15.51 -27.24
CA ALA A 408 3.69 15.54 -25.89
C ALA A 408 2.16 15.38 -25.89
N ALA A 409 1.45 16.12 -26.75
CA ALA A 409 0.00 16.02 -26.86
C ALA A 409 -0.48 14.62 -27.27
N GLN A 410 0.26 13.95 -28.17
CA GLN A 410 -0.04 12.58 -28.56
C GLN A 410 0.16 11.61 -27.40
N CYS A 411 1.28 11.73 -26.68
CA CYS A 411 1.57 10.87 -25.52
C CYS A 411 0.51 11.03 -24.42
N PHE A 412 0.10 12.26 -24.08
CA PHE A 412 -0.96 12.48 -23.10
C PHE A 412 -2.32 11.95 -23.56
N ARG A 413 -2.65 12.04 -24.85
CA ARG A 413 -3.88 11.42 -25.41
C ARG A 413 -3.82 9.90 -25.34
N LEU A 414 -2.66 9.29 -25.57
CA LEU A 414 -2.48 7.85 -25.40
C LEU A 414 -2.63 7.43 -23.94
N ALA A 415 -2.05 8.18 -23.00
CA ALA A 415 -2.23 7.95 -21.57
C ALA A 415 -3.72 7.96 -21.18
N ILE A 416 -4.47 8.96 -21.65
CA ILE A 416 -5.93 9.04 -21.44
C ILE A 416 -6.67 7.88 -22.10
N SER A 417 -6.26 7.44 -23.29
CA SER A 417 -6.90 6.30 -23.97
C SER A 417 -6.69 4.97 -23.24
N CYS A 418 -5.57 4.83 -22.53
CA CYS A 418 -5.27 3.68 -21.69
C CYS A 418 -6.02 3.76 -20.35
N ASP A 419 -5.98 4.92 -19.68
CA ASP A 419 -6.77 5.20 -18.48
C ASP A 419 -7.49 6.55 -18.60
N ASN A 420 -8.81 6.46 -18.78
CA ASN A 420 -9.69 7.61 -18.87
C ASN A 420 -9.74 8.44 -17.57
N ASN A 421 -9.23 7.92 -16.44
CA ASN A 421 -9.23 8.59 -15.14
C ASN A 421 -7.89 9.27 -14.80
N HIS A 422 -6.96 9.32 -15.75
CA HIS A 422 -5.62 9.84 -15.51
C HIS A 422 -5.60 11.39 -15.43
N SER A 423 -5.85 11.92 -14.24
CA SER A 423 -6.05 13.37 -13.99
C SER A 423 -4.87 14.26 -14.38
N GLU A 424 -3.63 13.79 -14.21
CA GLU A 424 -2.42 14.57 -14.52
C GLU A 424 -2.25 14.81 -16.02
N ALA A 425 -2.58 13.81 -16.85
CA ALA A 425 -2.55 13.93 -18.31
C ALA A 425 -3.58 14.95 -18.82
N TYR A 426 -4.79 14.97 -18.24
CA TYR A 426 -5.77 16.01 -18.56
C TYR A 426 -5.26 17.41 -18.21
N ASN A 427 -4.64 17.59 -17.05
CA ASN A 427 -4.05 18.87 -16.66
C ASN A 427 -2.97 19.31 -17.68
N ASN A 428 -2.03 18.44 -18.04
CA ASN A 428 -0.97 18.80 -18.99
C ASN A 428 -1.49 19.04 -20.42
N LEU A 429 -2.50 18.28 -20.85
CA LEU A 429 -3.17 18.52 -22.13
C LEU A 429 -3.89 19.87 -22.12
N GLY A 430 -4.52 20.25 -21.00
CA GLY A 430 -5.11 21.58 -20.81
C GLY A 430 -4.08 22.69 -20.89
N VAL A 431 -2.90 22.51 -20.28
CA VAL A 431 -1.78 23.46 -20.40
C VAL A 431 -1.32 23.60 -21.85
N LEU A 432 -1.22 22.50 -22.59
CA LEU A 432 -0.85 22.50 -24.01
C LEU A 432 -1.88 23.23 -24.89
N GLU A 433 -3.17 23.00 -24.67
CA GLU A 433 -4.23 23.70 -25.41
C GLU A 433 -4.30 25.19 -25.05
N ALA A 434 -4.07 25.55 -23.79
CA ALA A 434 -3.95 26.95 -23.37
C ALA A 434 -2.78 27.65 -24.08
N ARG A 435 -1.63 26.98 -24.22
CA ARG A 435 -0.47 27.49 -24.98
C ARG A 435 -0.77 27.67 -26.47
N LYS A 436 -1.65 26.85 -27.06
CA LYS A 436 -2.13 27.03 -28.45
C LYS A 436 -3.15 28.16 -28.60
N GLY A 437 -3.61 28.76 -27.50
CA GLY A 437 -4.64 29.80 -27.50
C GLY A 437 -6.07 29.26 -27.40
N ASN A 438 -6.28 27.95 -27.25
CA ASN A 438 -7.60 27.35 -27.09
C ASN A 438 -8.03 27.34 -25.61
N HIS A 439 -8.54 28.47 -25.11
CA HIS A 439 -8.84 28.66 -23.70
C HIS A 439 -10.06 27.84 -23.25
N GLU A 440 -11.07 27.70 -24.11
CA GLU A 440 -12.28 26.91 -23.81
C GLU A 440 -11.97 25.42 -23.67
N GLY A 441 -11.19 24.86 -24.61
CA GLY A 441 -10.73 23.47 -24.54
C GLY A 441 -9.87 23.21 -23.30
N ALA A 442 -8.99 24.14 -22.95
CA ALA A 442 -8.17 24.04 -21.74
C ALA A 442 -9.01 23.99 -20.46
N VAL A 443 -10.02 24.86 -20.33
CA VAL A 443 -10.91 24.88 -19.16
C VAL A 443 -11.70 23.58 -19.03
N ALA A 444 -12.14 22.97 -20.14
CA ALA A 444 -12.80 21.67 -20.10
C ALA A 444 -11.88 20.59 -19.52
N PHE A 445 -10.62 20.54 -19.98
CA PHE A 445 -9.63 19.57 -19.46
C PHE A 445 -9.26 19.81 -17.99
N PHE A 446 -9.13 21.06 -17.55
CA PHE A 446 -8.89 21.36 -16.13
C PHE A 446 -10.08 20.99 -15.24
N LYS A 447 -11.31 21.22 -15.70
CA LYS A 447 -12.52 20.79 -14.98
C LYS A 447 -12.54 19.28 -14.82
N THR A 448 -12.28 18.51 -15.89
CA THR A 448 -12.20 17.05 -15.80
C THR A 448 -11.08 16.59 -14.85
N ALA A 449 -9.90 17.20 -14.93
CA ALA A 449 -8.79 16.88 -14.02
C ALA A 449 -9.16 17.13 -12.55
N SER A 450 -9.77 18.29 -12.24
CA SER A 450 -10.21 18.64 -10.89
C SER A 450 -11.34 17.75 -10.37
N SER A 451 -12.20 17.22 -11.26
CA SER A 451 -13.26 16.26 -10.86
C SER A 451 -12.70 14.87 -10.57
N LEU A 452 -11.65 14.45 -11.28
CA LEU A 452 -11.01 13.16 -11.09
C LEU A 452 -10.10 13.16 -9.86
N SER A 453 -9.35 14.24 -9.63
CA SER A 453 -8.50 14.42 -8.45
C SER A 453 -8.76 15.78 -7.79
N PRO A 454 -9.67 15.85 -6.81
CA PRO A 454 -10.05 17.12 -6.17
C PRO A 454 -8.96 17.70 -5.27
N LEU A 455 -7.95 16.92 -4.90
CA LEU A 455 -6.84 17.32 -4.02
C LEU A 455 -5.63 17.86 -4.78
N MET A 456 -5.61 17.71 -6.10
CA MET A 456 -4.59 18.30 -6.97
C MET A 456 -4.79 19.81 -7.05
N PHE A 457 -3.74 20.60 -6.81
CA PHE A 457 -3.86 22.07 -6.80
C PHE A 457 -3.60 22.68 -8.18
N GLU A 458 -2.84 21.98 -9.02
CA GLU A 458 -2.40 22.37 -10.35
C GLU A 458 -3.56 22.67 -11.31
N PRO A 459 -4.55 21.78 -11.52
CA PRO A 459 -5.67 22.05 -12.41
C PRO A 459 -6.54 23.20 -11.90
N LEU A 460 -6.71 23.33 -10.58
CA LEU A 460 -7.46 24.43 -9.97
C LEU A 460 -6.76 25.77 -10.20
N TYR A 461 -5.45 25.84 -9.94
CA TYR A 461 -4.66 27.05 -10.19
C TYR A 461 -4.66 27.42 -11.69
N ASN A 462 -4.45 26.45 -12.58
CA ASN A 462 -4.44 26.69 -14.02
C ASN A 462 -5.80 27.18 -14.52
N GLN A 463 -6.89 26.60 -14.03
CA GLN A 463 -8.25 27.04 -14.36
C GLN A 463 -8.51 28.47 -13.87
N ALA A 464 -8.09 28.79 -12.64
CA ALA A 464 -8.24 30.14 -12.09
C ALA A 464 -7.44 31.18 -12.89
N LYS A 465 -6.22 30.86 -13.31
CA LYS A 465 -5.39 31.73 -14.13
C LYS A 465 -6.02 32.02 -15.49
N ILE A 466 -6.65 31.03 -16.12
CA ILE A 466 -7.38 31.24 -17.38
C ILE A 466 -8.64 32.07 -17.13
N ALA A 467 -9.40 31.80 -16.07
CA ALA A 467 -10.59 32.58 -15.72
C ALA A 467 -10.25 34.07 -15.49
N ASP A 468 -9.14 34.35 -14.80
CA ASP A 468 -8.60 35.70 -14.62
C ASP A 468 -8.27 36.36 -15.98
N SER A 469 -7.61 35.62 -16.89
CA SER A 469 -7.29 36.14 -18.23
C SER A 469 -8.51 36.42 -19.12
N VAL A 470 -9.61 35.69 -18.92
CA VAL A 470 -10.89 35.86 -19.65
C VAL A 470 -11.74 36.96 -19.01
N GLY A 471 -11.46 37.37 -17.77
CA GLY A 471 -12.22 38.38 -17.02
C GLY A 471 -13.34 37.82 -16.13
N ASP A 472 -13.42 36.50 -15.95
CA ASP A 472 -14.37 35.85 -15.06
C ASP A 472 -13.82 35.78 -13.61
N LEU A 473 -13.77 36.95 -12.98
CA LEU A 473 -13.09 37.17 -11.71
C LEU A 473 -13.77 36.47 -10.54
N GLN A 474 -15.10 36.33 -10.60
CA GLN A 474 -15.87 35.64 -9.55
C GLN A 474 -15.53 34.15 -9.51
N ASN A 475 -15.52 33.49 -10.68
CA ASN A 475 -15.14 32.08 -10.74
C ASN A 475 -13.66 31.90 -10.41
N ALA A 476 -12.78 32.79 -10.89
CA ALA A 476 -11.37 32.78 -10.51
C ALA A 476 -11.20 32.80 -8.98
N TYR A 477 -11.88 33.71 -8.27
CA TYR A 477 -11.78 33.84 -6.82
C TYR A 477 -12.16 32.55 -6.08
N VAL A 478 -13.29 31.93 -6.44
CA VAL A 478 -13.76 30.67 -5.83
C VAL A 478 -12.77 29.53 -6.08
N ILE A 479 -12.22 29.43 -7.29
CA ILE A 479 -11.31 28.34 -7.65
C ILE A 479 -9.95 28.52 -6.97
N VAL A 480 -9.42 29.74 -6.88
CA VAL A 480 -8.14 30.00 -6.19
C VAL A 480 -8.24 29.67 -4.70
N GLN A 481 -9.37 29.96 -4.05
CA GLN A 481 -9.59 29.56 -2.67
C GLN A 481 -9.54 28.03 -2.50
N LYS A 482 -10.12 27.28 -3.42
CA LYS A 482 -10.01 25.80 -3.43
C LYS A 482 -8.57 25.34 -3.64
N ALA A 483 -7.84 25.95 -4.56
CA ALA A 483 -6.43 25.64 -4.78
C ALA A 483 -5.58 25.88 -3.52
N LEU A 484 -5.83 26.98 -2.80
CA LEU A 484 -5.14 27.30 -1.54
C LEU A 484 -5.58 26.41 -0.37
N ALA A 485 -6.80 25.86 -0.40
CA ALA A 485 -7.21 24.84 0.56
C ALA A 485 -6.39 23.56 0.41
N ASN A 486 -6.07 23.17 -0.84
CA ASN A 486 -5.25 22.00 -1.14
C ASN A 486 -3.76 22.25 -0.90
N TYR A 487 -3.23 23.39 -1.36
CA TYR A 487 -1.84 23.79 -1.15
C TYR A 487 -1.74 25.22 -0.59
N PRO A 488 -1.76 25.37 0.75
CA PRO A 488 -1.77 26.68 1.40
C PRO A 488 -0.49 27.50 1.22
N GLU A 489 0.64 26.87 0.87
CA GLU A 489 1.92 27.55 0.72
C GLU A 489 2.19 28.05 -0.70
N HIS A 490 1.30 27.75 -1.67
CA HIS A 490 1.50 28.17 -3.07
C HIS A 490 1.63 29.69 -3.22
N ALA A 491 2.79 30.16 -3.68
CA ALA A 491 3.08 31.59 -3.84
C ALA A 491 2.17 32.23 -4.90
N ASP A 492 2.04 31.61 -6.08
CA ASP A 492 1.31 32.20 -7.20
C ASP A 492 -0.20 32.26 -6.93
N SER A 493 -0.77 31.25 -6.26
CA SER A 493 -2.18 31.31 -5.84
C SER A 493 -2.42 32.40 -4.81
N LYS A 494 -1.48 32.65 -3.88
CA LYS A 494 -1.60 33.77 -2.92
C LYS A 494 -1.57 35.12 -3.62
N GLN A 495 -0.65 35.28 -4.58
CA GLN A 495 -0.56 36.51 -5.37
C GLN A 495 -1.83 36.73 -6.19
N LEU A 496 -2.35 35.69 -6.84
CA LEU A 496 -3.59 35.78 -7.61
C LEU A 496 -4.78 36.13 -6.71
N LEU A 497 -4.89 35.51 -5.55
CA LEU A 497 -5.94 35.83 -4.57
C LEU A 497 -5.84 37.28 -4.06
N GLN A 498 -4.62 37.77 -3.79
CA GLN A 498 -4.40 39.16 -3.40
C GLN A 498 -4.83 40.14 -4.49
N LYS A 499 -4.46 39.87 -5.76
CA LYS A 499 -4.89 40.69 -6.91
C LYS A 499 -6.41 40.76 -7.03
N LEU A 500 -7.08 39.60 -6.94
CA LEU A 500 -8.54 39.52 -7.01
C LEU A 500 -9.21 40.26 -5.84
N ARG A 501 -8.65 40.17 -4.62
CA ARG A 501 -9.17 40.92 -3.46
C ARG A 501 -9.09 42.42 -3.66
N VAL A 502 -7.93 42.93 -4.12
CA VAL A 502 -7.78 44.36 -4.42
C VAL A 502 -8.81 44.81 -5.45
N TYR A 503 -9.04 44.02 -6.50
CA TYR A 503 -10.05 44.33 -7.51
C TYR A 503 -11.46 44.45 -6.91
N PHE A 504 -11.86 43.51 -6.05
CA PHE A 504 -13.17 43.55 -5.38
C PHE A 504 -13.29 44.65 -4.32
N GLU A 505 -12.19 45.11 -3.73
CA GLU A 505 -12.18 46.27 -2.82
C GLU A 505 -12.26 47.61 -3.58
N THR A 506 -11.81 47.65 -4.84
CA THR A 506 -11.83 48.86 -5.69
C THR A 506 -13.11 49.06 -6.50
N MET A 507 -13.97 48.04 -6.61
CA MET A 507 -15.33 48.16 -7.17
C MET A 507 -16.32 48.61 -6.12
#